data_AF-A0A6B9ZIU7-F1
#
_entry.id   AF-A0A6B9ZIU7-F1
#
_cell.length_a   1.000
_cell.length_b   1.000
_cell.length_c   1.000
_cell.angle_alpha   90.00
_cell.angle_beta   90.00
_cell.angle_gamma   90.00
#
_symmetry.space_group_name_H-M   'P 1'
#
loop_
_entity.id
_entity.type
_entity.pdbx_description
1 polymer ?
#
loop_
_entity_poly.entity_id
_entity_poly.type
_entity_poly.pdbx_seq_one_letter_code
_entity_poly.pdbx_strand_id
1 'polypeptide(L)'
;MIKASYLIKIILLALPALLLLYVFVIRDRIDAVSGMGGGGYDLTKMYTLAGTGLYLFVLDLGLLIQDAAGNKFLLLAGTALLIITIVMAVRSF
;
A
#
# COMPACT_ATOMS: atom_id res chain seq x y z
N MET A 1 -20.72 -17.94 -2.54
CA MET A 1 -19.52 -18.44 -1.84
C MET A 1 -18.31 -17.70 -2.37
N ILE A 2 -17.69 -16.85 -1.54
CA ILE A 2 -16.37 -16.30 -1.85
C ILE A 2 -15.40 -17.48 -1.78
N LYS A 3 -14.86 -17.92 -2.92
CA LYS A 3 -13.85 -19.00 -2.94
C LYS A 3 -12.68 -18.54 -2.06
N ALA A 4 -12.13 -19.40 -1.20
CA ALA A 4 -11.04 -19.06 -0.28
C ALA A 4 -9.88 -18.28 -0.94
N SER A 5 -9.62 -18.55 -2.23
CA SER A 5 -8.68 -17.80 -3.08
C SER A 5 -8.96 -16.29 -3.16
N TYR A 6 -10.22 -15.87 -3.23
CA TYR A 6 -10.59 -14.46 -3.30
C TYR A 6 -10.38 -13.74 -1.97
N LEU A 7 -10.64 -14.44 -0.85
CA LEU A 7 -10.42 -13.91 0.49
C LEU A 7 -8.93 -13.66 0.75
N ILE A 8 -8.07 -14.57 0.29
CA ILE A 8 -6.61 -14.38 0.33
C ILE A 8 -6.19 -13.15 -0.47
N LYS A 9 -6.71 -12.96 -1.69
CA LYS A 9 -6.40 -11.79 -2.52
C LYS A 9 -6.81 -10.47 -1.85
N ILE A 10 -7.96 -10.45 -1.18
CA ILE A 10 -8.41 -9.29 -0.40
C ILE A 10 -7.45 -9.01 0.76
N ILE A 11 -7.02 -10.04 1.50
CA ILE A 11 -6.06 -9.87 2.60
C ILE A 11 -4.73 -9.32 2.07
N LEU A 12 -4.22 -9.88 0.97
CA LEU A 12 -2.98 -9.41 0.33
C LEU A 12 -3.09 -7.94 -0.10
N LEU A 13 -4.24 -7.51 -0.60
CA LEU A 13 -4.49 -6.11 -0.97
C LEU A 13 -4.70 -5.20 0.26
N ALA A 14 -5.28 -5.71 1.35
CA ALA A 14 -5.54 -4.93 2.56
C ALA A 14 -4.25 -4.62 3.35
N LEU A 15 -3.28 -5.53 3.34
CA LEU A 15 -1.99 -5.34 4.01
C LEU A 15 -1.28 -4.01 3.64
N PRO A 16 -1.02 -3.68 2.36
CA PRO A 16 -0.39 -2.43 1.98
C PRO A 16 -1.24 -1.22 2.36
N ALA A 17 -2.58 -1.30 2.29
CA ALA A 17 -3.47 -0.22 2.71
C ALA A 17 -3.35 0.06 4.22
N LEU A 18 -3.35 -0.99 5.05
CA LEU A 18 -3.17 -0.87 6.50
C LEU A 18 -1.79 -0.32 6.86
N LEU A 19 -0.76 -0.74 6.12
CA LEU A 19 0.62 -0.31 6.36
C LEU A 19 0.80 1.18 6.03
N LEU A 20 0.24 1.65 4.91
CA LEU A 20 0.21 3.08 4.59
C LEU A 20 -0.59 3.89 5.62
N LEU A 21 -1.75 3.39 6.03
CA LEU A 21 -2.58 4.05 7.05
C LEU A 21 -1.85 4.16 8.39
N TYR A 22 -1.17 3.09 8.81
CA TYR A 22 -0.35 3.11 10.02
C TYR A 22 0.77 4.14 9.94
N VAL A 23 1.59 4.09 8.88
CA VAL A 23 2.78 4.95 8.77
C VAL A 23 2.42 6.42 8.58
N PHE A 24 1.42 6.74 7.76
CA PHE A 24 1.12 8.12 7.37
C PHE A 24 -0.06 8.77 8.11
N VAL A 25 -0.92 8.00 8.79
CA VAL A 25 -2.09 8.56 9.49
C VAL A 25 -1.98 8.37 10.99
N ILE A 26 -1.65 7.16 11.45
CA ILE A 26 -1.60 6.85 12.89
C ILE A 26 -0.29 7.34 13.48
N ARG A 27 0.83 6.90 12.91
CA ARG A 27 2.17 7.20 13.45
C ARG A 27 2.52 8.68 13.31
N ASP A 28 2.20 9.30 12.17
CA ASP A 28 2.36 10.74 11.97
C ASP A 28 1.61 11.58 13.03
N ARG A 29 0.42 11.14 13.47
CA ARG A 29 -0.32 11.83 14.53
C ARG A 29 0.27 11.62 15.92
N ILE A 30 0.83 10.44 16.19
CA ILE A 30 1.47 10.15 17.48
C ILE A 30 2.76 10.96 17.61
N ASP A 31 3.55 11.03 16.54
CA ASP A 31 4.87 11.68 16.56
C ASP A 31 4.79 13.21 16.46
N ALA A 32 3.75 13.77 15.82
CA ALA A 32 3.48 15.21 15.85
C ALA A 32 3.24 15.76 17.27
N VAL A 33 2.84 14.90 18.23
CA VAL A 33 2.65 15.27 19.63
C VAL A 33 3.95 15.17 20.44
N SER A 34 4.94 14.38 20.00
CA SER A 34 6.14 14.06 20.78
C SER A 34 7.40 14.86 20.42
N GLY A 35 7.40 15.64 19.34
CA GLY A 35 8.43 16.64 19.04
C GLY A 35 9.85 16.09 18.77
N MET A 36 10.03 14.78 18.60
CA MET A 36 11.34 14.16 18.42
C MET A 36 11.61 13.70 16.98
N GLY A 37 12.55 14.38 16.31
CA GLY A 37 13.51 13.77 15.39
C GLY A 37 13.07 13.42 13.97
N GLY A 38 13.22 14.36 13.03
CA GLY A 38 12.87 14.19 11.61
C GLY A 38 13.79 13.28 10.77
N GLY A 39 14.97 12.89 11.25
CA GLY A 39 15.98 12.20 10.41
C GLY A 39 15.72 10.71 10.09
N GLY A 40 15.34 9.90 11.09
CA GLY A 40 14.97 8.48 10.88
C GLY A 40 13.55 8.30 10.35
N TYR A 41 12.75 9.35 10.45
CA TYR A 41 11.35 9.42 10.05
C TYR A 41 11.20 9.46 8.52
N ASP A 42 12.01 10.28 7.84
CA ASP A 42 12.00 10.35 6.37
C ASP A 42 12.41 9.02 5.73
N LEU A 43 13.43 8.34 6.29
CA LEU A 43 13.87 7.03 5.83
C LEU A 43 12.76 5.98 5.97
N THR A 44 12.04 5.96 7.09
CA THR A 44 10.95 4.99 7.30
C THR A 44 9.80 5.20 6.31
N LYS A 45 9.42 6.45 6.05
CA LYS A 45 8.40 6.81 5.05
C LYS A 45 8.84 6.42 3.64
N MET A 46 10.08 6.75 3.28
CA MET A 46 10.67 6.42 1.99
C MET A 46 10.71 4.91 1.75
N TYR A 47 11.22 4.11 2.69
CA TYR A 47 11.24 2.65 2.54
C TYR A 47 9.85 2.04 2.53
N THR A 48 8.91 2.60 3.31
CA THR A 48 7.52 2.16 3.31
C THR A 48 6.86 2.40 1.96
N LEU A 49 7.04 3.58 1.37
CA LEU A 49 6.47 3.92 0.07
C LEU A 49 7.06 3.09 -1.06
N ALA A 50 8.39 2.93 -1.08
CA ALA A 50 9.09 2.11 -2.06
C ALA A 50 8.68 0.63 -1.96
N GLY A 51 8.68 0.07 -0.75
CA GLY A 51 8.30 -1.33 -0.51
C GLY A 51 6.83 -1.59 -0.83
N THR A 52 5.93 -0.69 -0.41
CA THR A 52 4.50 -0.80 -0.70
C THR A 52 4.20 -0.66 -2.19
N GLY A 53 4.85 0.28 -2.87
CA GLY A 53 4.69 0.48 -4.32
C GLY A 53 5.14 -0.75 -5.10
N LEU A 54 6.31 -1.30 -4.77
CA LEU A 54 6.81 -2.53 -5.40
C LEU A 54 5.89 -3.73 -5.12
N TYR A 55 5.41 -3.86 -3.88
CA TYR A 55 4.47 -4.92 -3.51
C TYR A 55 3.18 -4.86 -4.32
N LEU A 56 2.56 -3.67 -4.41
CA LEU A 56 1.32 -3.48 -5.17
C LEU A 56 1.53 -3.72 -6.66
N PHE A 57 2.66 -3.29 -7.20
CA PHE A 57 3.01 -3.56 -8.59
C PHE A 57 3.11 -5.07 -8.88
N VAL A 58 3.80 -5.83 -8.03
CA VAL A 58 3.91 -7.29 -8.17
C VAL A 58 2.55 -7.98 -7.98
N LEU A 59 1.74 -7.52 -7.03
CA LEU A 59 0.40 -8.05 -6.80
C LEU A 59 -0.51 -7.84 -8.01
N ASP A 60 -0.53 -6.63 -8.58
CA ASP A 60 -1.34 -6.30 -9.76
C ASP A 60 -0.90 -7.13 -10.98
N LEU A 61 0.41 -7.28 -11.21
CA LEU A 61 0.92 -8.18 -12.26
C LEU A 61 0.45 -9.63 -12.03
N GLY A 62 0.52 -10.14 -10.80
CA GLY A 62 0.04 -11.47 -10.47
C GLY A 62 -1.46 -11.65 -10.73
N LEU A 63 -2.28 -10.65 -10.38
CA LEU A 63 -3.72 -10.66 -10.64
C LEU A 63 -4.07 -10.60 -12.13
N LEU A 64 -3.28 -9.86 -12.92
CA LEU A 64 -3.39 -9.76 -14.37
C LEU A 64 -3.06 -11.09 -15.07
N ILE A 65 -1.98 -11.75 -14.64
CA ILE A 65 -1.52 -13.03 -15.22
C ILE A 65 -2.51 -14.16 -14.94
N GLN A 66 -3.09 -14.21 -13.74
CA GLN A 66 -3.99 -15.30 -13.34
C GLN A 66 -5.34 -15.27 -14.05
N ASP A 67 -6.04 -14.13 -14.00
CA ASP A 67 -7.36 -13.93 -14.60
C ASP A 67 -7.78 -12.45 -14.42
N ALA A 68 -7.49 -11.61 -15.40
CA ALA A 68 -7.82 -10.19 -15.33
C ALA A 68 -9.34 -9.93 -15.23
N ALA A 69 -10.17 -10.74 -15.89
CA ALA A 69 -11.62 -10.56 -15.91
C ALA A 69 -12.25 -10.91 -14.54
N GLY A 70 -11.81 -12.01 -13.93
CA GLY A 70 -12.25 -12.42 -12.60
C GLY A 70 -11.74 -11.54 -11.46
N ASN A 71 -10.59 -10.88 -11.66
CA ASN A 71 -9.96 -10.01 -10.65
C ASN A 71 -10.17 -8.51 -10.88
N LYS A 72 -11.05 -8.10 -11.81
CA LYS A 72 -11.21 -6.69 -12.22
C LYS A 72 -11.32 -5.69 -11.08
N PHE A 73 -12.07 -6.02 -10.02
CA PHE A 73 -12.27 -5.13 -8.87
C PHE A 73 -11.04 -5.07 -7.97
N LEU A 74 -10.32 -6.19 -7.83
CA LEU A 74 -9.07 -6.25 -7.07
C LEU A 74 -7.96 -5.50 -7.80
N LEU A 75 -7.88 -5.64 -9.13
CA LEU A 75 -6.96 -4.87 -9.98
C LEU A 75 -7.26 -3.38 -9.89
N LEU A 76 -8.53 -2.98 -9.99
CA LEU A 76 -8.90 -1.56 -9.91
C LEU A 76 -8.55 -0.97 -8.55
N ALA A 77 -8.78 -1.70 -7.46
CA ALA A 77 -8.42 -1.27 -6.12
C ALA A 77 -6.89 -1.27 -5.90
N GLY A 78 -6.17 -2.28 -6.39
CA GLY A 78 -4.71 -2.36 -6.36
C GLY A 78 -4.05 -1.21 -7.12
N THR A 79 -4.50 -0.96 -8.33
CA THR A 79 -4.00 0.14 -9.17
C THR A 79 -4.33 1.50 -8.56
N ALA A 80 -5.54 1.69 -8.00
CA ALA A 80 -5.86 2.92 -7.29
C ALA A 80 -4.93 3.15 -6.08
N LEU A 81 -4.67 2.10 -5.30
CA LEU A 81 -3.76 2.18 -4.15
C LEU A 81 -2.31 2.41 -4.58
N LEU A 82 -1.89 1.84 -5.71
CA LEU A 82 -0.57 2.06 -6.30
C LEU A 82 -0.41 3.52 -6.74
N ILE A 83 -1.42 4.10 -7.40
CA ILE A 83 -1.42 5.52 -7.78
C ILE A 83 -1.33 6.40 -6.53
N ILE A 84 -2.10 6.11 -5.48
CA ILE A 84 -2.01 6.83 -4.20
C ILE A 84 -0.59 6.75 -3.65
N THR A 85 0.01 5.55 -3.64
CA THR A 85 1.38 5.33 -3.15
C THR A 85 2.40 6.15 -3.95
N ILE A 86 2.25 6.20 -5.28
CA ILE A 86 3.12 6.99 -6.16
C ILE A 86 2.96 8.49 -5.88
N VAL A 87 1.72 8.98 -5.77
CA VAL A 87 1.46 10.40 -5.45
C VAL A 87 2.06 10.77 -4.09
N MET A 88 1.95 9.89 -3.10
CA MET A 88 2.56 10.09 -1.78
C MET A 88 4.09 10.09 -1.87
N ALA A 89 4.69 9.20 -2.67
CA ALA A 89 6.12 9.19 -2.94
C ALA A 89 6.58 10.52 -3.56
N VAL A 90 5.98 10.92 -4.68
CA VAL A 90 6.35 12.17 -5.39
C VAL A 90 6.19 13.41 -4.51
N ARG A 91 5.26 13.43 -3.56
CA ARG A 91 5.08 14.56 -2.63
C ARG A 91 6.03 14.54 -1.43
N SER A 92 6.60 13.38 -1.11
CA SER A 92 7.49 13.22 0.05
C SER A 92 8.97 13.38 -0.31
N PHE A 93 9.31 13.31 -1.60
CA PHE A 93 10.64 13.62 -2.16
C PHE A 93 10.65 14.98 -2.83
#